data_AF-A0A124HW50-F1
#
_entry.id   AF-A0A124HW50-F1
#
_cell.length_a   1.000
_cell.length_b   1.000
_cell.length_c   1.000
_cell.angle_alpha   90.00
_cell.angle_beta   90.00
_cell.angle_gamma   90.00
#
_symmetry.space_group_name_H-M   'P 1'
#
loop_
_entity.id
_entity.type
_entity.pdbx_description
1 polymer ?
#
loop_
_entity_poly.entity_id
_entity_poly.type
_entity_poly.pdbx_seq_one_letter_code
_entity_poly.pdbx_strand_id
1 'polypeptide(L)'
;MSAPGLTRTVLRLHRTALIVWTVFVLGSVGYLVWLTEVTAGSVRETLDACPDHGILCGIDAWHAYSGAMSWTSTFMYYSYWAVAAWAGGAVIGRELESGTARLAWTQGVTPRRWLTAKLALPAAALVVGGAVFVPVYRWAWSAHRDLMGDSLAFNDVFADHGPLVVAYGLCALAVGALTGLLLGRPLPALALSVAVTTVLNRTLEHHRPTPLPPTAFWPTHLTETALVLATAALATTATYWQLRRVTP
;
A
#
# COMPACT_ATOMS: atom_id res chain seq x y z
N MET A 1 24.67 23.63 -2.74
CA MET A 1 23.56 23.26 -3.65
C MET A 1 22.30 23.98 -3.19
N SER A 2 21.71 24.83 -4.04
CA SER A 2 20.45 25.52 -3.76
C SER A 2 19.31 24.52 -3.61
N ALA A 3 18.40 24.72 -2.64
CA ALA A 3 17.26 23.83 -2.37
C ALA A 3 16.46 23.35 -3.62
N PRO A 4 16.25 24.17 -4.68
CA PRO A 4 15.55 23.74 -5.90
C PRO A 4 16.25 22.61 -6.68
N GLY A 5 17.57 22.54 -6.63
CA GLY A 5 18.37 21.54 -7.36
C GLY A 5 18.25 20.14 -6.78
N LEU A 6 18.06 20.03 -5.46
CA LEU A 6 17.85 18.76 -4.77
C LEU A 6 16.46 18.20 -5.11
N THR A 7 15.42 19.04 -5.03
CA THR A 7 14.03 18.65 -5.28
C THR A 7 13.83 18.11 -6.70
N ARG A 8 14.40 18.79 -7.70
CA ARG A 8 14.31 18.35 -9.11
C ARG A 8 15.01 17.01 -9.35
N THR A 9 16.12 16.75 -8.67
CA THR A 9 16.87 15.49 -8.78
C THR A 9 16.12 14.33 -8.13
N VAL A 10 15.57 14.55 -6.93
CA VAL A 10 14.72 13.58 -6.22
C VAL A 10 13.48 13.24 -7.04
N LEU A 11 12.82 14.25 -7.62
CA LEU A 11 11.67 14.04 -8.50
C LEU A 11 12.02 13.21 -9.74
N ARG A 12 13.20 13.44 -10.35
CA ARG A 12 13.66 12.63 -11.49
C ARG A 12 13.95 11.19 -11.10
N LEU A 13 14.58 10.97 -9.94
CA LEU A 13 14.87 9.63 -9.41
C LEU A 13 13.59 8.82 -9.17
N HIS A 14 12.59 9.45 -8.56
CA HIS A 14 11.33 8.80 -8.23
C HIS A 14 10.27 8.90 -9.34
N ARG A 15 10.56 9.55 -10.48
CA ARG A 15 9.57 9.87 -11.51
C ARG A 15 8.78 8.65 -11.96
N THR A 16 9.47 7.57 -12.32
CA THR A 16 8.81 6.34 -12.81
C THR A 16 7.94 5.71 -11.73
N ALA A 17 8.45 5.63 -10.49
CA ALA A 17 7.68 5.08 -9.37
C ALA A 17 6.44 5.92 -9.05
N LEU A 18 6.57 7.25 -9.08
CA LEU A 18 5.45 8.17 -8.86
C LEU A 18 4.42 8.10 -9.98
N ILE A 19 4.84 7.99 -11.25
CA ILE A 19 3.92 7.81 -12.38
C ILE A 19 3.17 6.49 -12.24
N VAL A 20 3.89 5.39 -11.98
CA VAL A 20 3.27 4.06 -11.80
C VAL A 20 2.27 4.09 -10.65
N TRP A 21 2.65 4.65 -9.50
CA TRP A 21 1.75 4.78 -8.35
C TRP A 21 0.54 5.66 -8.64
N THR A 22 0.73 6.79 -9.33
CA THR A 22 -0.36 7.71 -9.66
C THR A 22 -1.33 7.05 -10.65
N VAL A 23 -0.82 6.41 -11.71
CA VAL A 23 -1.64 5.68 -12.68
C VAL A 23 -2.38 4.53 -12.00
N PHE A 24 -1.71 3.80 -11.11
CA PHE A 24 -2.33 2.75 -10.33
C PHE A 24 -3.50 3.26 -9.47
N VAL A 25 -3.26 4.27 -8.63
CA VAL A 25 -4.31 4.82 -7.75
C VAL A 25 -5.46 5.44 -8.56
N LEU A 26 -5.16 6.26 -9.57
CA LEU A 26 -6.21 6.88 -10.40
C LEU A 26 -6.95 5.84 -11.23
N GLY A 27 -6.27 4.80 -11.71
CA GLY A 27 -6.87 3.66 -12.40
C GLY A 27 -7.82 2.89 -11.49
N SER A 28 -7.39 2.56 -10.27
CA SER A 28 -8.25 1.90 -9.27
C SER A 28 -9.46 2.75 -8.93
N VAL A 29 -9.27 4.05 -8.65
CA VAL A 29 -10.36 4.98 -8.34
C VAL A 29 -11.34 5.12 -9.51
N GLY A 30 -10.83 5.32 -10.73
CA GLY A 30 -11.65 5.42 -11.93
C GLY A 30 -12.43 4.13 -12.20
N TYR A 31 -11.82 2.97 -11.95
CA TYR A 31 -12.47 1.67 -12.09
C TYR A 31 -13.55 1.46 -11.02
N LEU A 32 -13.32 1.84 -9.76
CA LEU A 32 -14.35 1.82 -8.71
C LEU A 32 -15.56 2.67 -9.10
N VAL A 33 -15.33 3.90 -9.56
CA VAL A 33 -16.41 4.79 -10.02
C VAL A 33 -17.16 4.17 -11.20
N TRP A 34 -16.44 3.59 -12.17
CA TRP A 34 -17.06 2.92 -13.31
C TRP A 34 -17.91 1.71 -12.89
N LEU A 35 -17.39 0.88 -11.96
CA LEU A 35 -18.13 -0.26 -11.44
C LEU A 35 -19.41 0.21 -10.76
N THR A 36 -19.32 1.19 -9.87
CA THR A 36 -20.45 1.66 -9.06
C THR A 36 -21.51 2.41 -9.90
N GLU A 37 -21.11 3.27 -10.83
CA GLU A 37 -22.07 4.10 -11.58
C GLU A 37 -22.59 3.43 -12.86
N VAL A 38 -21.75 2.65 -13.54
CA VAL A 38 -22.10 2.08 -14.85
C VAL A 38 -22.42 0.60 -14.73
N THR A 39 -21.51 -0.18 -14.15
CA THR A 39 -21.64 -1.65 -14.16
C THR A 39 -22.77 -2.11 -13.26
N ALA A 40 -22.97 -1.48 -12.10
CA ALA A 40 -24.04 -1.83 -11.17
C ALA A 40 -25.45 -1.69 -11.79
N GLY A 41 -25.68 -0.68 -12.66
CA GLY A 41 -26.94 -0.53 -13.38
C GLY A 41 -27.23 -1.73 -14.28
N SER A 42 -26.26 -2.13 -15.10
CA SER A 42 -26.40 -3.30 -15.98
C SER A 42 -26.63 -4.62 -15.23
N VAL A 43 -26.02 -4.78 -14.05
CA VAL A 43 -26.21 -5.96 -13.20
C VAL A 43 -27.64 -5.98 -12.65
N ARG A 44 -28.18 -4.83 -12.23
CA ARG A 44 -29.57 -4.74 -11.75
C ARG A 44 -30.58 -5.06 -12.84
N GLU A 45 -30.39 -4.51 -14.04
CA GLU A 45 -31.26 -4.84 -15.19
C GLU A 45 -31.27 -6.35 -15.47
N THR A 46 -30.10 -7.00 -15.34
CA THR A 46 -29.99 -8.46 -15.49
C THR A 46 -30.74 -9.21 -14.39
N LEU A 47 -30.64 -8.75 -13.14
CA LEU A 47 -31.31 -9.36 -11.99
C LEU A 47 -32.84 -9.17 -12.05
N ASP A 48 -33.31 -7.99 -12.45
CA ASP A 48 -34.74 -7.66 -12.58
C ASP A 48 -35.41 -8.42 -13.73
N ALA A 49 -34.64 -8.78 -14.77
CA ALA A 49 -35.12 -9.59 -15.89
C ALA A 49 -35.29 -11.09 -15.54
N CYS A 50 -34.81 -11.55 -14.38
CA CYS A 50 -34.87 -12.96 -14.01
C CYS A 50 -36.28 -13.39 -13.57
N PRO A 51 -36.88 -14.43 -14.20
CA PRO A 51 -38.15 -14.99 -13.77
C PRO A 51 -38.06 -15.54 -12.33
N ASP A 52 -39.10 -15.29 -11.53
CA ASP A 52 -39.29 -15.82 -10.17
C ASP A 52 -38.17 -15.54 -9.15
N HIS A 53 -37.34 -14.51 -9.36
CA HIS A 53 -36.17 -14.20 -8.51
C HIS A 53 -35.25 -15.42 -8.31
N GLY A 54 -35.14 -16.29 -9.32
CA GLY A 54 -34.27 -17.47 -9.25
C GLY A 54 -32.81 -17.07 -9.07
N ILE A 55 -32.24 -17.35 -7.88
CA ILE A 55 -30.87 -16.99 -7.46
C ILE A 55 -29.80 -17.39 -8.49
N LEU A 56 -30.04 -18.45 -9.26
CA LEU A 56 -29.09 -18.97 -10.25
C LEU A 56 -29.04 -18.16 -11.56
N CYS A 57 -30.09 -17.40 -11.90
CA CYS A 57 -30.19 -16.71 -13.19
C CYS A 57 -29.23 -15.52 -13.32
N GLY A 58 -29.04 -14.74 -12.23
CA GLY A 58 -28.16 -13.57 -12.21
C GLY A 58 -26.84 -13.76 -11.49
N ILE A 59 -26.52 -15.00 -11.09
CA ILE A 59 -25.37 -15.29 -10.22
C ILE A 59 -24.04 -14.90 -10.87
N ASP A 60 -23.91 -15.09 -12.19
CA ASP A 60 -22.68 -14.75 -12.93
C ASP A 60 -22.45 -13.23 -12.99
N ALA A 61 -23.52 -12.45 -13.23
CA ALA A 61 -23.44 -10.99 -13.26
C ALA A 61 -23.08 -10.43 -11.88
N TRP A 62 -23.69 -10.97 -10.82
CA TRP A 62 -23.38 -10.64 -9.44
C TRP A 62 -21.93 -10.99 -9.09
N HIS A 63 -21.45 -12.18 -9.43
CA HIS A 63 -20.07 -12.60 -9.20
C HIS A 63 -19.06 -11.77 -10.00
N ALA A 64 -19.37 -11.38 -11.23
CA ALA A 64 -18.51 -10.53 -12.03
C ALA A 64 -18.32 -9.15 -11.37
N TYR A 65 -19.40 -8.55 -10.87
CA TYR A 65 -19.33 -7.28 -10.16
C TYR A 65 -18.59 -7.38 -8.83
N SER A 66 -18.97 -8.34 -7.97
CA SER A 66 -18.33 -8.53 -6.67
C SER A 66 -16.86 -8.92 -6.82
N GLY A 67 -16.54 -9.76 -7.80
CA GLY A 67 -15.17 -10.14 -8.15
C GLY A 67 -14.33 -8.96 -8.63
N ALA A 68 -14.87 -8.09 -9.48
CA ALA A 68 -14.19 -6.88 -9.93
C ALA A 68 -13.86 -5.91 -8.78
N MET A 69 -14.81 -5.72 -7.85
CA MET A 69 -14.57 -4.94 -6.63
C MET A 69 -13.50 -5.58 -5.74
N SER A 70 -13.57 -6.89 -5.51
CA SER A 70 -12.59 -7.63 -4.71
C SER A 70 -11.19 -7.58 -5.32
N TRP A 71 -11.04 -7.74 -6.63
CA TRP A 71 -9.73 -7.62 -7.29
C TRP A 71 -9.14 -6.22 -7.13
N THR A 72 -9.97 -5.18 -7.22
CA THR A 72 -9.51 -3.79 -7.04
C THR A 72 -8.96 -3.56 -5.64
N SER A 73 -9.68 -4.07 -4.62
CA SER A 73 -9.27 -4.08 -3.22
C SER A 73 -7.99 -4.89 -3.02
N THR A 74 -7.95 -6.13 -3.50
CA THR A 74 -6.79 -7.01 -3.42
C THR A 74 -5.53 -6.37 -4.00
N PHE A 75 -5.61 -5.73 -5.18
CA PHE A 75 -4.44 -5.07 -5.76
C PHE A 75 -3.95 -3.88 -4.92
N MET A 76 -4.88 -3.06 -4.40
CA MET A 76 -4.51 -1.93 -3.54
C MET A 76 -3.91 -2.43 -2.23
N TYR A 77 -4.57 -3.37 -1.58
CA TYR A 77 -4.09 -4.02 -0.36
C TYR A 77 -2.70 -4.63 -0.53
N TYR A 78 -2.43 -5.45 -1.55
CA TYR A 78 -1.12 -6.07 -1.74
C TYR A 78 -0.05 -5.17 -2.36
N SER A 79 -0.37 -3.91 -2.67
CA SER A 79 0.61 -2.95 -3.21
C SER A 79 1.80 -2.72 -2.27
N TYR A 80 1.65 -2.96 -0.97
CA TYR A 80 2.76 -2.85 0.00
C TYR A 80 3.91 -3.83 -0.29
N TRP A 81 3.67 -4.98 -0.94
CA TRP A 81 4.76 -5.87 -1.38
C TRP A 81 5.66 -5.20 -2.41
N ALA A 82 5.05 -4.54 -3.39
CA ALA A 82 5.79 -3.79 -4.40
C ALA A 82 6.55 -2.62 -3.76
N VAL A 83 5.95 -1.93 -2.80
CA VAL A 83 6.60 -0.84 -2.04
C VAL A 83 7.80 -1.36 -1.25
N ALA A 84 7.66 -2.46 -0.51
CA ALA A 84 8.72 -3.08 0.27
C ALA A 84 9.90 -3.46 -0.63
N ALA A 85 9.60 -4.21 -1.68
CA ALA A 85 10.56 -4.69 -2.66
C ALA A 85 11.33 -3.55 -3.32
N TRP A 86 10.60 -2.53 -3.76
CA TRP A 86 11.17 -1.35 -4.41
C TRP A 86 12.05 -0.53 -3.46
N ALA A 87 11.60 -0.32 -2.21
CA ALA A 87 12.36 0.42 -1.21
C ALA A 87 13.68 -0.28 -0.83
N GLY A 88 13.61 -1.58 -0.55
CA GLY A 88 14.79 -2.38 -0.20
C GLY A 88 15.75 -2.58 -1.36
N GLY A 89 15.23 -2.98 -2.53
CA GLY A 89 16.05 -3.28 -3.69
C GLY A 89 16.55 -2.04 -4.42
N ALA A 90 15.63 -1.21 -4.92
CA ALA A 90 15.95 -0.17 -5.89
C ALA A 90 16.32 1.20 -5.28
N VAL A 91 15.72 1.55 -4.14
CA VAL A 91 15.95 2.87 -3.50
C VAL A 91 17.22 2.88 -2.65
N ILE A 92 17.43 1.84 -1.85
CA ILE A 92 18.56 1.76 -0.90
C ILE A 92 19.60 0.72 -1.33
N GLY A 93 19.22 -0.55 -1.48
CA GLY A 93 20.17 -1.65 -1.71
C GLY A 93 21.07 -1.45 -2.92
N ARG A 94 20.48 -1.07 -4.07
CA ARG A 94 21.23 -0.78 -5.31
C ARG A 94 22.20 0.38 -5.17
N GLU A 95 21.86 1.42 -4.41
CA GLU A 95 22.76 2.59 -4.26
C GLU A 95 23.94 2.31 -3.34
N LEU A 96 23.74 1.45 -2.33
CA LEU A 96 24.83 1.00 -1.47
C LEU A 96 25.76 0.06 -2.23
N GLU A 97 25.22 -0.89 -2.99
CA GLU A 97 26.01 -1.82 -3.80
C GLU A 97 26.83 -1.10 -4.86
N SER A 98 26.24 -0.12 -5.56
CA SER A 98 26.92 0.67 -6.58
C SER A 98 27.87 1.74 -6.02
N GLY A 99 27.90 1.94 -4.70
CA GLY A 99 28.71 2.99 -4.05
C GLY A 99 28.23 4.42 -4.31
N THR A 100 27.13 4.61 -5.05
CA THR A 100 26.57 5.94 -5.37
C THR A 100 26.15 6.71 -4.11
N ALA A 101 25.68 6.00 -3.07
CA ALA A 101 25.40 6.60 -1.77
C ALA A 101 26.65 7.24 -1.14
N ARG A 102 27.80 6.55 -1.20
CA ARG A 102 29.07 7.05 -0.64
C ARG A 102 29.58 8.27 -1.42
N LEU A 103 29.44 8.27 -2.74
CA LEU A 103 29.79 9.41 -3.58
C LEU A 103 28.93 10.65 -3.24
N ALA A 104 27.63 10.47 -3.03
CA ALA A 104 26.75 11.57 -2.62
C ALA A 104 27.18 12.17 -1.27
N TRP A 105 27.65 11.34 -0.33
CA TRP A 105 28.12 11.78 0.98
C TRP A 105 29.42 12.58 0.91
N THR A 106 30.37 12.18 0.05
CA THR A 106 31.62 12.94 -0.15
C THR A 106 31.41 14.25 -0.91
N GLN A 107 30.34 14.36 -1.71
CA GLN A 107 29.95 15.58 -2.42
C GLN A 107 29.11 16.57 -1.57
N GLY A 108 29.09 16.40 -0.25
CA GLY A 108 28.54 17.39 0.70
C GLY A 108 27.07 17.15 1.09
N VAL A 109 26.44 16.05 0.67
CA VAL A 109 25.10 15.67 1.16
C VAL A 109 25.25 14.83 2.43
N THR A 110 24.75 15.31 3.56
CA THR A 110 24.82 14.53 4.81
C THR A 110 23.98 13.24 4.69
N PRO A 111 24.41 12.11 5.28
CA PRO A 111 23.69 10.83 5.16
C PRO A 111 22.22 10.92 5.58
N ARG A 112 21.93 11.65 6.67
CA ARG A 112 20.54 11.85 7.13
C ARG A 112 19.70 12.56 6.08
N ARG A 113 20.20 13.65 5.48
CA ARG A 113 19.49 14.38 4.41
C ARG A 113 19.28 13.52 3.18
N TRP A 114 20.27 12.70 2.82
CA TRP A 114 20.16 11.72 1.72
C TRP A 114 19.01 10.74 1.97
N LEU A 115 18.95 10.14 3.16
CA LEU A 115 17.89 9.18 3.50
C LEU A 115 16.51 9.85 3.55
N THR A 116 16.40 11.01 4.21
CA THR A 116 15.12 11.74 4.29
C THR A 116 14.61 12.10 2.90
N ALA A 117 15.48 12.57 2.00
CA ALA A 117 15.11 12.93 0.64
C ALA A 117 14.56 11.74 -0.17
N LYS A 118 15.06 10.53 0.09
CA LYS A 118 14.62 9.29 -0.58
C LYS A 118 13.29 8.75 -0.08
N LEU A 119 12.96 8.98 1.20
CA LEU A 119 11.77 8.40 1.82
C LEU A 119 10.60 9.37 1.90
N ALA A 120 10.85 10.68 2.01
CA ALA A 120 9.80 11.67 2.21
C ALA A 120 8.79 11.72 1.05
N LEU A 121 9.28 11.71 -0.20
CA LEU A 121 8.42 11.81 -1.38
C LEU A 121 7.56 10.55 -1.60
N PRO A 122 8.10 9.32 -1.53
CA PRO A 122 7.28 8.10 -1.57
C PRO A 122 6.30 8.00 -0.40
N ALA A 123 6.71 8.37 0.82
CA ALA A 123 5.80 8.38 1.97
C ALA A 123 4.61 9.33 1.74
N ALA A 124 4.86 10.53 1.24
CA ALA A 124 3.81 11.48 0.89
C ALA A 124 2.89 10.92 -0.22
N ALA A 125 3.45 10.28 -1.25
CA ALA A 125 2.67 9.67 -2.32
C ALA A 125 1.75 8.54 -1.82
N LEU A 126 2.21 7.71 -0.89
CA LEU A 126 1.41 6.65 -0.26
C LEU A 126 0.25 7.23 0.56
N VAL A 127 0.53 8.27 1.36
CA VAL A 127 -0.49 8.96 2.17
C VAL A 127 -1.53 9.62 1.28
N VAL A 128 -1.12 10.37 0.26
CA VAL A 128 -2.05 11.02 -0.68
C VAL A 128 -2.83 9.97 -1.47
N GLY A 129 -2.18 8.91 -1.94
CA GLY A 129 -2.84 7.83 -2.68
C GLY A 129 -3.95 7.17 -1.86
N GLY A 130 -3.67 6.80 -0.61
CA GLY A 130 -4.69 6.24 0.28
C GLY A 130 -5.76 7.24 0.68
N ALA A 131 -5.41 8.52 0.89
CA ALA A 131 -6.39 9.56 1.19
C ALA A 131 -7.40 9.78 0.05
N VAL A 132 -7.00 9.51 -1.20
CA VAL A 132 -7.90 9.54 -2.37
C VAL A 132 -8.66 8.22 -2.53
N PHE A 133 -7.98 7.08 -2.40
CA PHE A 133 -8.57 5.76 -2.65
C PHE A 133 -9.61 5.37 -1.58
N VAL A 134 -9.28 5.49 -0.29
CA VAL A 134 -10.10 4.97 0.81
C VAL A 134 -11.51 5.55 0.83
N PRO A 135 -11.73 6.87 0.69
CA PRO A 135 -13.09 7.42 0.66
C PRO A 135 -13.92 6.89 -0.51
N VAL A 136 -13.32 6.78 -1.70
CA VAL A 136 -14.00 6.26 -2.90
C VAL A 136 -14.33 4.79 -2.74
N TYR A 137 -13.39 3.98 -2.23
CA TYR A 137 -13.62 2.56 -1.96
C TYR A 137 -14.76 2.36 -0.95
N ARG A 138 -14.76 3.09 0.16
CA ARG A 138 -15.83 3.03 1.17
C ARG A 138 -17.20 3.40 0.59
N TRP A 139 -17.25 4.44 -0.23
CA TRP A 139 -18.49 4.84 -0.92
C TRP A 139 -18.94 3.76 -1.90
N ALA A 140 -18.06 3.32 -2.80
CA ALA A 140 -18.34 2.32 -3.82
C ALA A 140 -18.83 0.98 -3.23
N TRP A 141 -18.19 0.54 -2.14
CA TRP A 141 -18.55 -0.69 -1.43
C TRP A 141 -19.89 -0.59 -0.67
N SER A 142 -20.25 0.60 -0.17
CA SER A 142 -21.53 0.82 0.53
C SER A 142 -22.70 1.14 -0.38
N ALA A 143 -22.46 1.68 -1.58
CA ALA A 143 -23.50 2.09 -2.53
C ALA A 143 -24.37 0.91 -3.01
N HIS A 144 -23.75 -0.25 -3.26
CA HIS A 144 -24.45 -1.46 -3.77
C HIS A 144 -24.10 -2.66 -2.92
N ARG A 145 -24.35 -2.56 -1.61
CA ARG A 145 -23.94 -3.57 -0.62
C ARG A 145 -24.63 -4.92 -0.81
N ASP A 146 -25.84 -4.91 -1.36
CA ASP A 146 -26.60 -6.09 -1.78
C ASP A 146 -25.93 -6.87 -2.92
N LEU A 147 -25.13 -6.20 -3.75
CA LEU A 147 -24.38 -6.80 -4.85
C LEU A 147 -23.01 -7.34 -4.43
N MET A 148 -22.76 -7.48 -3.12
CA MET A 148 -21.44 -7.79 -2.60
C MET A 148 -21.46 -9.03 -1.69
N GLY A 149 -20.64 -10.02 -2.03
CA GLY A 149 -20.52 -11.28 -1.28
C GLY A 149 -19.49 -11.27 -0.17
N ASP A 150 -18.57 -10.31 -0.20
CA ASP A 150 -17.51 -10.19 0.77
C ASP A 150 -18.04 -9.73 2.14
N SER A 151 -17.31 -10.04 3.20
CA SER A 151 -17.51 -9.49 4.54
C SER A 151 -16.45 -8.43 4.85
N LEU A 152 -16.77 -7.50 5.76
CA LEU A 152 -15.81 -6.54 6.32
C LEU A 152 -14.59 -7.19 6.99
N ALA A 153 -14.63 -8.51 7.25
CA ALA A 153 -13.56 -9.26 7.88
C ALA A 153 -12.50 -9.76 6.89
N PHE A 154 -12.78 -9.80 5.58
CA PHE A 154 -11.77 -10.14 4.58
C PHE A 154 -10.63 -9.13 4.63
N ASN A 155 -9.39 -9.59 4.53
CA ASN A 155 -8.23 -8.76 4.85
C ASN A 155 -8.08 -7.53 3.97
N ASP A 156 -8.31 -7.69 2.67
CA ASP A 156 -8.22 -6.63 1.68
C ASP A 156 -9.31 -5.58 1.93
N VAL A 157 -10.57 -6.03 2.06
CA VAL A 157 -11.72 -5.19 2.40
C VAL A 157 -11.48 -4.47 3.73
N PHE A 158 -11.04 -5.21 4.74
CA PHE A 158 -10.75 -4.69 6.08
C PHE A 158 -9.69 -3.59 6.03
N ALA A 159 -8.59 -3.77 5.30
CA ALA A 159 -7.51 -2.80 5.23
C ALA A 159 -7.86 -1.57 4.40
N ASP A 160 -8.56 -1.78 3.28
CA ASP A 160 -8.91 -0.73 2.31
C ASP A 160 -10.07 0.16 2.78
N HIS A 161 -10.84 -0.29 3.76
CA HIS A 161 -11.88 0.51 4.42
C HIS A 161 -11.35 1.62 5.33
N GLY A 162 -10.04 1.75 5.54
CA GLY A 162 -9.52 2.73 6.47
C GLY A 162 -8.02 3.01 6.33
N PRO A 163 -7.41 3.61 7.37
CA PRO A 163 -6.00 4.00 7.32
C PRO A 163 -5.01 2.83 7.28
N LEU A 164 -5.45 1.59 7.52
CA LEU A 164 -4.59 0.42 7.59
C LEU A 164 -3.83 0.17 6.27
N VAL A 165 -4.46 0.38 5.11
CA VAL A 165 -3.78 0.26 3.80
C VAL A 165 -2.59 1.21 3.67
N VAL A 166 -2.73 2.45 4.16
CA VAL A 166 -1.65 3.44 4.19
C VAL A 166 -0.58 3.04 5.18
N ALA A 167 -0.97 2.53 6.35
CA ALA A 167 -0.04 2.06 7.37
C ALA A 167 0.83 0.91 6.84
N TYR A 168 0.25 -0.06 6.11
CA TYR A 168 1.03 -1.12 5.47
C TYR A 168 2.01 -0.57 4.43
N GLY A 169 1.60 0.38 3.59
CA GLY A 169 2.49 1.04 2.63
C GLY A 169 3.68 1.74 3.31
N LEU A 170 3.43 2.51 4.38
CA LEU A 170 4.47 3.20 5.13
C LEU A 170 5.40 2.23 5.88
N CYS A 171 4.84 1.17 6.47
CA CYS A 171 5.60 0.12 7.11
C CYS A 171 6.50 -0.60 6.10
N ALA A 172 5.98 -0.93 4.92
CA ALA A 172 6.75 -1.53 3.83
C ALA A 172 7.90 -0.65 3.36
N LEU A 173 7.66 0.65 3.20
CA LEU A 173 8.69 1.63 2.86
C LEU A 173 9.80 1.67 3.93
N ALA A 174 9.43 1.69 5.21
CA ALA A 174 10.37 1.75 6.33
C ALA A 174 11.17 0.45 6.49
N VAL A 175 10.52 -0.71 6.41
CA VAL A 175 11.16 -2.03 6.46
C VAL A 175 12.09 -2.21 5.28
N GLY A 176 11.66 -1.86 4.06
CA GLY A 176 12.52 -1.91 2.88
C GLY A 176 13.75 -1.01 3.04
N ALA A 177 13.58 0.21 3.57
CA ALA A 177 14.73 1.07 3.83
C ALA A 177 15.72 0.46 4.83
N LEU A 178 15.20 -0.14 5.92
CA LEU A 178 16.01 -0.82 6.93
C LEU A 178 16.78 -2.01 6.36
N THR A 179 16.09 -2.94 5.67
CA THR A 179 16.74 -4.12 5.09
C THR A 179 17.74 -3.74 4.02
N GLY A 180 17.46 -2.71 3.22
CA GLY A 180 18.39 -2.11 2.27
C GLY A 180 19.68 -1.64 2.94
N LEU A 181 19.58 -0.89 4.05
CA LEU A 181 20.74 -0.43 4.81
C LEU A 181 21.53 -1.57 5.46
N LEU A 182 20.84 -2.58 5.99
CA LEU A 182 21.48 -3.71 6.69
C LEU A 182 22.23 -4.63 5.73
N LEU A 183 21.65 -4.91 4.57
CA LEU A 183 22.19 -5.90 3.64
C LEU A 183 23.11 -5.29 2.57
N GLY A 184 22.91 -4.02 2.21
CA GLY A 184 23.72 -3.32 1.21
C GLY A 184 23.68 -3.92 -0.20
N ARG A 185 22.79 -4.90 -0.45
CA ARG A 185 22.64 -5.64 -1.70
C ARG A 185 21.16 -5.69 -2.10
N PRO A 186 20.81 -5.40 -3.37
CA PRO A 186 19.44 -5.16 -3.79
C PRO A 186 18.55 -6.41 -3.72
N LEU A 187 19.00 -7.55 -4.26
CA LEU A 187 18.21 -8.78 -4.28
C LEU A 187 17.88 -9.32 -2.88
N PRO A 188 18.85 -9.49 -1.96
CA PRO A 188 18.52 -9.97 -0.62
C PRO A 188 17.73 -8.92 0.17
N ALA A 189 17.96 -7.62 -0.02
CA ALA A 189 17.19 -6.56 0.63
C ALA A 189 15.72 -6.57 0.21
N LEU A 190 15.47 -6.75 -1.09
CA LEU A 190 14.14 -6.92 -1.64
C LEU A 190 13.45 -8.15 -1.03
N ALA A 191 14.09 -9.31 -1.10
CA ALA A 191 13.50 -10.56 -0.59
C ALA A 191 13.17 -10.47 0.90
N LEU A 192 14.10 -9.96 1.71
CA LEU A 192 13.90 -9.81 3.14
C LEU A 192 12.81 -8.77 3.46
N SER A 193 12.74 -7.67 2.72
CA SER A 193 11.71 -6.65 2.94
C SER A 193 10.30 -7.20 2.74
N VAL A 194 10.08 -7.92 1.63
CA VAL A 194 8.80 -8.58 1.34
C VAL A 194 8.51 -9.61 2.43
N ALA A 195 9.46 -10.50 2.73
CA ALA A 195 9.26 -11.54 3.74
C ALA A 195 8.85 -10.96 5.11
N VAL A 196 9.54 -9.93 5.61
CA VAL A 196 9.22 -9.31 6.90
C VAL A 196 7.83 -8.68 6.89
N THR A 197 7.49 -7.93 5.84
CA THR A 197 6.15 -7.29 5.74
C THR A 197 5.02 -8.31 5.59
N THR A 198 5.25 -9.40 4.85
CA THR A 198 4.30 -10.50 4.73
C THR A 198 4.11 -11.24 6.05
N VAL A 199 5.19 -11.49 6.81
CA VAL A 199 5.09 -12.12 8.12
C VAL A 199 4.29 -11.24 9.09
N LEU A 200 4.55 -9.92 9.11
CA LEU A 200 3.76 -8.98 9.91
C LEU A 200 2.27 -9.07 9.55
N ASN A 201 1.96 -8.99 8.25
CA ASN A 201 0.60 -9.06 7.73
C ASN A 201 -0.11 -10.35 8.13
N ARG A 202 0.53 -11.50 7.89
CA ARG A 202 0.00 -12.83 8.25
C ARG A 202 -0.18 -13.00 9.75
N THR A 203 0.71 -12.40 10.55
CA THR A 203 0.60 -12.45 12.01
C THR A 203 -0.63 -11.68 12.48
N LEU A 204 -0.86 -10.47 11.97
CA LEU A 204 -2.04 -9.69 12.32
C LEU A 204 -3.34 -10.38 11.86
N GLU A 205 -3.35 -10.89 10.63
CA GLU A 205 -4.45 -11.70 10.10
C GLU A 205 -4.75 -12.91 11.00
N HIS A 206 -3.73 -13.66 11.40
CA HIS A 206 -3.90 -14.86 12.23
C HIS A 206 -4.46 -14.56 13.62
N HIS A 207 -4.14 -13.40 14.19
CA HIS A 207 -4.65 -12.98 15.50
C HIS A 207 -5.97 -12.21 15.44
N ARG A 208 -6.48 -11.89 14.24
CA ARG A 208 -7.75 -11.19 14.09
C ARG A 208 -8.91 -12.14 14.44
N PRO A 209 -9.82 -11.76 15.34
CA PRO A 209 -10.97 -12.58 15.67
C PRO A 209 -11.87 -12.79 14.45
N THR A 210 -12.15 -14.05 14.12
CA THR A 210 -13.15 -14.44 13.11
C THR A 210 -14.23 -15.31 13.77
N PRO A 211 -15.52 -14.92 13.73
CA PRO A 211 -16.11 -13.78 13.01
C PRO A 211 -15.91 -12.42 13.72
N LEU A 212 -15.81 -11.35 12.92
CA LEU A 212 -15.65 -9.97 13.42
C LEU A 212 -17.02 -9.25 13.46
N PRO A 213 -17.58 -8.95 14.64
CA PRO A 213 -18.84 -8.23 14.71
C PRO A 213 -18.69 -6.77 14.25
N PRO A 214 -19.72 -6.16 13.61
CA PRO A 214 -19.64 -4.79 13.09
C PRO A 214 -19.23 -3.74 14.13
N THR A 215 -19.64 -3.92 15.39
CA THR A 215 -19.29 -3.02 16.51
C THR A 215 -17.81 -3.07 16.88
N ALA A 216 -17.13 -4.19 16.63
CA ALA A 216 -15.70 -4.36 16.89
C ALA A 216 -14.81 -3.97 15.70
N PHE A 217 -15.39 -3.65 14.53
CA PHE A 217 -14.63 -3.32 13.33
C PHE A 217 -13.65 -2.16 13.54
N TRP A 218 -14.14 -0.98 13.93
CA TRP A 218 -13.30 0.21 14.10
C TRP A 218 -12.25 0.06 15.21
N PRO A 219 -12.58 -0.45 16.41
CA PRO A 219 -11.58 -0.72 17.44
C PRO A 219 -10.45 -1.63 16.95
N THR A 220 -10.78 -2.76 16.32
CA THR A 220 -9.78 -3.71 15.80
C THR A 220 -8.97 -3.09 14.67
N HIS A 221 -9.62 -2.38 13.74
CA HIS A 221 -8.96 -1.73 12.60
C HIS A 221 -7.96 -0.65 13.04
N LEU A 222 -8.34 0.20 14.00
CA LEU A 222 -7.44 1.22 14.53
C LEU A 222 -6.31 0.62 15.38
N THR A 223 -6.57 -0.49 16.07
CA THR A 223 -5.53 -1.21 16.83
C THR A 223 -4.48 -1.81 15.90
N GLU A 224 -4.90 -2.53 14.85
CA GLU A 224 -3.98 -3.04 13.83
C GLU A 224 -3.22 -1.90 13.14
N THR A 225 -3.91 -0.80 12.80
CA THR A 225 -3.28 0.39 12.22
C THR A 225 -2.20 0.95 13.14
N ALA A 226 -2.49 1.08 14.44
CA ALA A 226 -1.53 1.58 15.43
C ALA A 226 -0.32 0.65 15.57
N LEU A 227 -0.53 -0.68 15.58
CA LEU A 227 0.54 -1.66 15.61
C LEU A 227 1.43 -1.56 14.36
N VAL A 228 0.85 -1.48 13.17
CA VAL A 228 1.59 -1.36 11.91
C VAL A 228 2.35 -0.02 11.82
N LEU A 229 1.77 1.08 12.29
CA LEU A 229 2.46 2.37 12.37
C LEU A 229 3.57 2.37 13.42
N ALA A 230 3.39 1.68 14.54
CA ALA A 230 4.45 1.49 15.54
C ALA A 230 5.61 0.69 14.95
N THR A 231 5.35 -0.39 14.21
CA THR A 231 6.40 -1.12 13.50
C THR A 231 7.10 -0.26 12.44
N ALA A 232 6.35 0.59 11.71
CA ALA A 232 6.93 1.53 10.77
C ALA A 232 7.84 2.56 11.45
N ALA A 233 7.42 3.09 12.60
CA ALA A 233 8.21 4.05 13.39
C ALA A 233 9.48 3.40 13.96
N LEU A 234 9.37 2.17 14.49
CA LEU A 234 10.52 1.39 14.97
C LEU A 234 11.50 1.06 13.83
N ALA A 235 11.00 0.64 12.67
CA ALA A 235 11.85 0.39 11.50
C ALA A 235 12.52 1.69 11.02
N THR A 236 11.80 2.81 10.99
CA THR A 236 12.35 4.11 10.60
C THR A 236 13.43 4.58 11.57
N THR A 237 13.17 4.52 12.87
CA THR A 237 14.16 4.89 13.91
C THR A 237 15.39 3.99 13.84
N ALA A 238 15.22 2.67 13.68
CA ALA A 238 16.31 1.73 13.46
C ALA A 238 17.10 2.05 12.19
N THR A 239 16.43 2.47 11.11
CA THR A 239 17.07 2.88 9.85
C THR A 239 17.98 4.09 10.08
N TYR A 240 17.49 5.15 10.74
CA TYR A 240 18.30 6.33 11.05
C TYR A 240 19.43 6.03 12.04
N TRP A 241 19.20 5.15 13.01
CA TRP A 241 20.20 4.73 13.96
C TRP A 241 21.32 3.91 13.28
N GLN A 242 20.95 2.95 12.43
CA GLN A 242 21.91 2.15 11.67
C GLN A 242 22.72 3.04 10.72
N LEU A 243 22.08 4.00 10.06
CA LEU A 243 22.77 4.96 9.21
C LEU A 243 23.85 5.73 9.98
N ARG A 244 23.53 6.21 11.20
CA ARG A 244 24.50 6.90 12.07
C ARG A 244 25.68 6.01 12.48
N ARG A 245 25.48 4.70 12.58
CA ARG A 245 26.55 3.75 12.94
C ARG A 245 27.51 3.46 11.79
N VAL A 246 27.00 3.45 10.56
CA VAL A 246 27.77 3.09 9.36
C VAL A 246 28.46 4.31 8.74
N THR A 247 28.03 5.52 9.09
CA THR A 247 28.62 6.78 8.60
C THR A 247 29.54 7.39 9.67
N PRO A 248 30.79 7.76 9.33
CA PRO A 248 31.72 8.42 10.25
C PRO A 248 31.27 9.82 10.68
#